data_AF-A0A3B0S5B4-F1
#
_entry.id   AF-A0A3B0S5B4-F1
#
_cell.length_a   1.000
_cell.length_b   1.000
_cell.length_c   1.000
_cell.angle_alpha   90.00
_cell.angle_beta   90.00
_cell.angle_gamma   90.00
#
_symmetry.space_group_name_H-M   'P 1'
#
loop_
_entity.id
_entity.type
_entity.pdbx_description
1 polymer ?
#
loop_
_entity_poly.entity_id
_entity_poly.type
_entity_poly.pdbx_seq_one_letter_code
_entity_poly.pdbx_strand_id
1 'polypeptide(L)'
;MKLLLIFIAAVALSINLAIAGQHAAKIGKAVVVENSVDLITDQGAFEIVVGTDIRTRQTVNTGENSSSQFTMSDDTRLAVGPNSQLLLDEFVYDPNPSNRKVVLKSIKGALRFVTGKNPSNTYTINTPTAVIGVRGTMFDIYINDNGETVVGLLKGKVNVCPPGSRQCQDLQTAGRFLSIDRQGRIRKADRPDRAMLGNISFAMAFPFLGGTKRLRGKLAAPGKLRQQIRKKAGLRDSPRKKIKRKAIKRKAIKRKAIKRKAIKPKAVKRKAVRKRVRPVPPGRKHKVTKRRKPVTAKIRLKTRKRKPPKRKQTGKRKKQRGKINGIIIFPLPGSIYLPGKKKTIPQ
;
A
#
# COMPACT_ATOMS: atom_id res chain seq x y z
N MET A 1 44.80 27.09 -56.32
CA MET A 1 44.73 25.65 -55.97
C MET A 1 45.13 25.32 -54.53
N LYS A 2 46.35 25.59 -54.04
CA LYS A 2 46.80 25.16 -52.69
C LYS A 2 45.85 25.57 -51.54
N LEU A 3 45.30 26.79 -51.54
CA LEU A 3 44.34 27.24 -50.51
C LEU A 3 43.02 26.44 -50.48
N LEU A 4 42.54 25.97 -51.64
CA LEU A 4 41.28 25.23 -51.77
C LEU A 4 41.41 23.82 -51.15
N LEU A 5 42.56 23.17 -51.35
CA LEU A 5 42.85 21.85 -50.79
C LEU A 5 42.95 21.87 -49.25
N ILE A 6 43.49 22.95 -48.67
CA ILE A 6 43.56 23.14 -47.21
C ILE A 6 42.15 23.28 -46.61
N PHE A 7 41.25 24.01 -47.28
CA PHE A 7 39.85 24.13 -46.85
C PHE A 7 39.11 22.79 -46.86
N ILE A 8 39.28 21.98 -47.91
CA ILE A 8 38.64 20.66 -48.02
C ILE A 8 39.17 19.71 -46.91
N ALA A 9 40.47 19.74 -46.62
CA ALA A 9 41.06 18.95 -45.54
C ALA A 9 40.53 19.37 -44.14
N ALA A 10 40.36 20.67 -43.89
CA ALA A 10 39.80 21.18 -42.64
C ALA A 10 38.31 20.81 -42.43
N VAL A 11 37.52 20.81 -43.52
CA VAL A 11 36.11 20.36 -43.49
C VAL A 11 36.02 18.85 -43.28
N ALA A 12 36.90 18.05 -43.92
CA ALA A 12 36.92 16.59 -43.70
C ALA A 12 37.33 16.20 -42.27
N LEU A 13 38.22 16.97 -41.63
CA LEU A 13 38.66 16.71 -40.26
C LEU A 13 37.61 17.09 -39.20
N SER A 14 36.74 18.07 -39.49
CA SER A 14 35.71 18.54 -38.55
C SER A 14 34.43 17.67 -38.53
N ILE A 15 34.19 16.84 -39.55
CA ILE A 15 33.02 15.95 -39.63
C ILE A 15 33.16 14.70 -38.71
N ASN A 16 34.39 14.30 -38.35
CA ASN A 16 34.64 13.07 -37.59
C ASN A 16 34.49 13.18 -36.06
N LEU A 17 34.25 14.38 -35.50
CA LEU A 17 34.40 14.61 -34.05
C LEU A 17 33.09 14.64 -33.23
N ALA A 18 31.95 14.26 -33.81
CA ALA A 18 30.62 14.48 -33.20
C ALA A 18 29.74 13.23 -33.01
N ILE A 19 30.24 12.01 -33.21
CA ILE A 19 29.53 10.78 -32.81
C ILE A 19 29.96 10.34 -31.40
N ALA A 20 29.86 11.26 -30.45
CA ALA A 20 29.79 10.90 -29.03
C ALA A 20 28.42 10.25 -28.77
N GLY A 21 28.29 8.99 -29.17
CA GLY A 21 27.10 8.19 -28.95
C GLY A 21 26.73 8.22 -27.47
N GLN A 22 25.65 8.93 -27.12
CA GLN A 22 25.19 8.99 -25.74
C GLN A 22 24.73 7.58 -25.32
N HIS A 23 25.64 6.80 -24.74
CA HIS A 23 25.27 5.55 -24.12
C HIS A 23 24.35 5.86 -22.93
N ALA A 24 23.14 5.31 -22.96
CA ALA A 24 22.21 5.36 -21.83
C ALA A 24 22.94 4.98 -20.53
N ALA A 25 22.85 5.79 -19.48
CA ALA A 25 23.55 5.52 -18.23
C ALA A 25 22.86 4.38 -17.47
N LYS A 26 23.62 3.46 -16.86
CA LYS A 26 23.05 2.40 -16.02
C LYS A 26 22.52 3.00 -14.71
N ILE A 27 21.22 2.86 -14.46
CA ILE A 27 20.51 3.47 -13.33
C ILE A 27 20.01 2.45 -12.31
N GLY A 28 19.93 1.16 -12.67
CA GLY A 28 19.44 0.14 -11.75
C GLY A 28 19.45 -1.27 -12.30
N LYS A 29 18.72 -2.16 -11.62
CA LYS A 29 18.62 -3.59 -11.96
C LYS A 29 17.22 -4.13 -11.63
N ALA A 30 16.72 -5.04 -12.47
CA ALA A 30 15.51 -5.82 -12.22
C ALA A 30 15.74 -6.84 -11.09
N VAL A 31 14.92 -6.80 -10.03
CA VAL A 31 15.04 -7.68 -8.84
C VAL A 31 13.87 -8.65 -8.68
N VAL A 32 12.73 -8.38 -9.33
CA VAL A 32 11.62 -9.33 -9.51
C VAL A 32 11.03 -9.08 -10.88
N VAL A 33 10.73 -10.15 -11.61
CA VAL A 33 9.88 -10.15 -12.80
C VAL A 33 8.82 -11.23 -12.59
N GLU A 34 7.57 -10.92 -12.91
CA GLU A 34 6.44 -11.85 -12.92
C GLU A 34 5.74 -11.73 -14.27
N ASN A 35 5.69 -12.83 -15.04
CA ASN A 35 5.17 -12.92 -16.41
C ASN A 35 5.90 -11.96 -17.39
N SER A 36 5.31 -11.70 -18.57
CA SER A 36 5.91 -10.84 -19.62
C SER A 36 6.12 -9.40 -19.14
N VAL A 37 7.38 -8.97 -19.21
CA VAL A 37 7.83 -7.61 -18.93
C VAL A 37 8.94 -7.30 -19.93
N ASP A 38 8.72 -6.26 -20.74
CA ASP A 38 9.60 -5.93 -21.85
C ASP A 38 10.29 -4.59 -21.62
N LEU A 39 11.51 -4.46 -22.13
CA LEU A 39 12.30 -3.24 -22.17
C LEU A 39 12.37 -2.77 -23.62
N ILE A 40 11.69 -1.67 -23.91
CA ILE A 40 11.82 -0.98 -25.20
C ILE A 40 13.02 -0.04 -25.11
N THR A 41 13.93 -0.20 -26.05
CA THR A 41 15.09 0.66 -26.30
C THR A 41 15.02 1.21 -27.72
N ASP A 42 16.01 2.02 -28.09
CA ASP A 42 16.34 2.42 -29.46
C ASP A 42 16.63 1.23 -30.40
N GLN A 43 17.04 0.08 -29.86
CA GLN A 43 17.38 -1.14 -30.60
C GLN A 43 16.22 -2.14 -30.74
N GLY A 44 15.05 -1.87 -30.13
CA GLY A 44 13.88 -2.75 -30.17
C GLY A 44 13.32 -3.09 -28.78
N ALA A 45 12.52 -4.16 -28.72
CA ALA A 45 11.92 -4.66 -27.47
C ALA A 45 12.58 -5.97 -27.02
N PHE A 46 12.96 -6.05 -25.75
CA PHE A 46 13.65 -7.20 -25.17
C PHE A 46 12.96 -7.65 -23.88
N GLU A 47 12.76 -8.96 -23.70
CA GLU A 47 12.21 -9.49 -22.44
C GLU A 47 13.19 -9.25 -21.27
N ILE A 48 12.66 -8.80 -20.13
CA ILE A 48 13.44 -8.55 -18.91
C ILE A 48 13.44 -9.79 -18.03
N VAL A 49 14.62 -10.24 -17.59
CA VAL A 49 14.76 -11.25 -16.54
C VAL A 49 15.25 -10.65 -15.23
N VAL A 50 15.15 -11.41 -14.14
CA VAL A 50 15.75 -10.99 -12.86
C VAL A 50 17.27 -10.91 -13.05
N GLY A 51 17.85 -9.77 -12.72
CA GLY A 51 19.27 -9.50 -12.95
C GLY A 51 19.56 -8.57 -14.12
N THR A 52 18.62 -8.34 -15.05
CA THR A 52 18.79 -7.41 -16.17
C THR A 52 19.11 -6.00 -15.67
N ASP A 53 20.15 -5.39 -16.24
CA ASP A 53 20.50 -3.99 -15.97
C ASP A 53 19.57 -3.04 -16.71
N ILE A 54 19.20 -1.96 -16.02
CA ILE A 54 18.27 -0.95 -16.51
C ILE A 54 19.01 0.39 -16.66
N ARG A 55 18.75 1.08 -17.76
CA ARG A 55 19.46 2.28 -18.22
C ARG A 55 18.48 3.44 -18.48
N THR A 56 18.99 4.66 -18.61
CA THR A 56 18.18 5.83 -19.02
C THR A 56 17.63 5.69 -20.44
N ARG A 57 16.63 6.50 -20.82
CA ARG A 57 15.95 6.46 -22.12
C ARG A 57 15.37 5.08 -22.52
N GLN A 58 15.07 4.23 -21.54
CA GLN A 58 14.42 2.93 -21.76
C GLN A 58 12.98 2.95 -21.23
N THR A 59 12.07 2.24 -21.91
CA THR A 59 10.68 2.10 -21.47
C THR A 59 10.41 0.68 -20.99
N VAL A 60 10.00 0.53 -19.73
CA VAL A 60 9.50 -0.73 -19.19
C VAL A 60 8.02 -0.86 -19.53
N ASN A 61 7.68 -1.90 -20.30
CA ASN A 61 6.33 -2.37 -20.54
C ASN A 61 6.02 -3.59 -19.67
N THR A 62 4.75 -3.76 -19.31
CA THR A 62 4.27 -4.89 -18.52
C THR A 62 2.94 -5.38 -19.09
N GLY A 63 2.88 -6.68 -19.40
CA GLY A 63 1.67 -7.31 -19.92
C GLY A 63 0.53 -7.47 -18.90
N GLU A 64 -0.52 -8.17 -19.32
CA GLU A 64 -1.63 -8.50 -18.44
C GLU A 64 -1.19 -9.47 -17.34
N ASN A 65 -1.66 -9.25 -16.13
CA ASN A 65 -1.26 -9.98 -14.92
C ASN A 65 0.25 -9.96 -14.63
N SER A 66 1.08 -9.20 -15.36
CA SER A 66 2.50 -9.04 -15.12
C SER A 66 2.83 -8.09 -13.97
N SER A 67 4.07 -8.10 -13.52
CA SER A 67 4.64 -7.02 -12.70
C SER A 67 6.15 -7.16 -12.54
N SER A 68 6.85 -6.04 -12.45
CA SER A 68 8.29 -6.02 -12.17
C SER A 68 8.62 -5.19 -10.93
N GLN A 69 9.78 -5.45 -10.33
CA GLN A 69 10.36 -4.64 -9.26
C GLN A 69 11.81 -4.32 -9.64
N PHE A 70 12.19 -3.05 -9.49
CA PHE A 70 13.53 -2.56 -9.80
C PHE A 70 14.15 -1.93 -8.56
N THR A 71 15.46 -2.08 -8.42
CA THR A 71 16.26 -1.32 -7.45
C THR A 71 17.23 -0.44 -8.23
N MET A 72 17.16 0.87 -7.98
CA MET A 72 18.03 1.87 -8.59
C MET A 72 19.36 1.96 -7.82
N SER A 73 20.37 2.59 -8.43
CA SER A 73 21.71 2.80 -7.87
C SER A 73 21.73 3.55 -6.53
N ASP A 74 20.75 4.43 -6.30
CA ASP A 74 20.57 5.22 -5.08
C ASP A 74 19.73 4.52 -3.98
N ASP A 75 19.48 3.21 -4.13
CA ASP A 75 18.64 2.39 -3.25
C ASP A 75 17.12 2.69 -3.37
N THR A 76 16.70 3.55 -4.32
CA THR A 76 15.28 3.76 -4.69
C THR A 76 14.69 2.48 -5.25
N ARG A 77 13.42 2.22 -4.94
CA ARG A 77 12.71 1.02 -5.40
C ARG A 77 11.43 1.38 -6.13
N LEU A 78 11.29 0.77 -7.30
CA LEU A 78 10.13 0.89 -8.17
C LEU A 78 9.43 -0.47 -8.23
N ALA A 79 8.10 -0.46 -8.33
CA ALA A 79 7.36 -1.65 -8.75
C ALA A 79 6.29 -1.28 -9.77
N VAL A 80 6.36 -1.91 -10.94
CA VAL A 80 5.45 -1.67 -12.06
C VAL A 80 4.39 -2.78 -12.05
N GLY A 81 3.12 -2.39 -12.08
CA GLY A 81 1.97 -3.31 -12.04
C GLY A 81 1.63 -3.88 -13.42
N PRO A 82 0.47 -4.56 -13.58
CA PRO A 82 0.00 -5.03 -14.88
C PRO A 82 -0.33 -3.86 -15.83
N ASN A 83 -0.31 -4.10 -17.14
CA ASN A 83 -0.76 -3.17 -18.19
C ASN A 83 -0.13 -1.76 -18.10
N SER A 84 1.09 -1.67 -17.59
CA SER A 84 1.74 -0.40 -17.23
C SER A 84 2.92 -0.11 -18.16
N GLN A 85 3.16 1.18 -18.38
CA GLN A 85 4.26 1.69 -19.21
C GLN A 85 5.00 2.79 -18.43
N LEU A 86 6.30 2.60 -18.26
CA LEU A 86 7.18 3.48 -17.49
C LEU A 86 8.43 3.82 -18.31
N LEU A 87 8.52 5.06 -18.79
CA LEU A 87 9.74 5.60 -19.38
C LEU A 87 10.69 6.08 -18.27
N LEU A 88 11.92 5.59 -18.33
CA LEU A 88 13.02 5.90 -17.43
C LEU A 88 13.88 6.98 -18.09
N ASP A 89 13.32 8.18 -18.17
CA ASP A 89 13.76 9.27 -19.04
C ASP A 89 15.17 9.75 -18.67
N GLU A 90 15.30 10.41 -17.52
CA GLU A 90 16.52 11.11 -17.12
C GLU A 90 16.90 10.84 -15.66
N PHE A 91 18.15 10.44 -15.46
CA PHE A 91 18.79 10.35 -14.15
C PHE A 91 20.00 11.27 -14.17
N VAL A 92 19.86 12.48 -13.62
CA VAL A 92 20.96 13.44 -13.54
C VAL A 92 21.89 12.99 -12.42
N TYR A 93 22.96 12.28 -12.79
CA TYR A 93 24.05 11.94 -11.89
C TYR A 93 24.92 13.18 -11.68
N ASP A 94 24.65 13.92 -10.60
CA ASP A 94 25.58 14.93 -10.09
C ASP A 94 26.50 14.26 -9.03
N PRO A 95 27.84 14.40 -9.10
CA PRO A 95 28.74 13.97 -8.03
C PRO A 95 28.37 14.62 -6.68
N ASN A 96 27.86 15.85 -6.66
CA ASN A 96 27.28 16.49 -5.48
C ASN A 96 25.91 15.83 -5.15
N PRO A 97 25.76 15.17 -3.99
CA PRO A 97 24.52 14.47 -3.63
C PRO A 97 23.31 15.39 -3.41
N SER A 98 23.51 16.72 -3.41
CA SER A 98 22.48 17.75 -3.18
C SER A 98 21.62 18.05 -4.42
N ASN A 99 22.16 17.82 -5.61
CA ASN A 99 21.56 18.24 -6.89
C ASN A 99 20.95 17.07 -7.70
N ARG A 100 21.05 15.84 -7.19
CA ARG A 100 20.61 14.64 -7.91
C ARG A 100 19.10 14.67 -8.15
N LYS A 101 18.75 14.88 -9.42
CA LYS A 101 17.38 14.89 -9.93
C LYS A 101 17.11 13.61 -10.71
N VAL A 102 16.04 12.92 -10.33
CA VAL A 102 15.57 11.72 -11.03
C VAL A 102 14.20 12.04 -11.62
N VAL A 103 14.11 12.00 -12.95
CA VAL A 103 12.87 12.24 -13.69
C VAL A 103 12.36 10.90 -14.22
N LEU A 104 11.24 10.44 -13.66
CA LEU A 104 10.52 9.26 -14.15
C LEU A 104 9.28 9.71 -14.90
N LYS A 105 9.02 9.18 -16.09
CA LYS A 105 7.81 9.49 -16.87
C LYS A 105 6.93 8.25 -16.95
N SER A 106 5.93 8.17 -16.09
CA SER A 106 4.95 7.08 -16.12
C SER A 106 3.83 7.45 -17.08
N ILE A 107 3.55 6.57 -18.04
CA ILE A 107 2.65 6.86 -19.18
C ILE A 107 1.24 6.31 -18.89
N LYS A 108 1.14 5.08 -18.39
CA LYS A 108 -0.13 4.44 -18.00
C LYS A 108 0.07 3.34 -16.95
N GLY A 109 -1.01 2.94 -16.29
CA GLY A 109 -1.05 1.78 -15.40
C GLY A 109 -0.66 2.10 -13.95
N ALA A 110 -0.14 1.10 -13.22
CA ALA A 110 0.12 1.18 -11.78
C ALA A 110 1.62 1.17 -11.46
N LEU A 111 2.06 2.11 -10.61
CA LEU A 111 3.44 2.23 -10.15
C LEU A 111 3.47 2.38 -8.62
N ARG A 112 4.31 1.61 -7.91
CA ARG A 112 4.75 1.96 -6.56
C ARG A 112 6.12 2.60 -6.62
N PHE A 113 6.26 3.74 -5.94
CA PHE A 113 7.53 4.41 -5.71
C PHE A 113 7.91 4.36 -4.22
N VAL A 114 9.18 4.07 -3.93
CA VAL A 114 9.80 4.17 -2.61
C VAL A 114 11.16 4.84 -2.74
N THR A 115 11.31 6.03 -2.13
CA THR A 115 12.59 6.76 -2.12
C THR A 115 13.74 5.92 -1.56
N GLY A 116 14.93 6.14 -2.12
CA GLY A 116 16.18 5.57 -1.63
C GLY A 116 16.63 6.10 -0.27
N LYS A 117 17.89 5.85 0.08
CA LYS A 117 18.46 6.27 1.38
C LYS A 117 18.84 7.75 1.43
N ASN A 118 19.16 8.39 0.30
CA ASN A 118 19.66 9.76 0.29
C ASN A 118 18.51 10.77 0.52
N PRO A 119 18.49 11.54 1.64
CA PRO A 119 17.48 12.56 1.88
C PRO A 119 17.62 13.79 0.97
N SER A 120 18.78 13.97 0.34
CA SER A 120 19.06 15.12 -0.55
C SER A 120 18.60 14.91 -2.00
N ASN A 121 18.36 13.67 -2.43
CA ASN A 121 17.81 13.40 -3.77
C ASN A 121 16.40 13.99 -3.89
N THR A 122 16.19 14.80 -4.94
CA THR A 122 14.86 15.32 -5.30
C THR A 122 14.34 14.55 -6.50
N TYR A 123 13.28 13.77 -6.31
CA TYR A 123 12.67 13.00 -7.40
C TYR A 123 11.45 13.73 -7.94
N THR A 124 11.31 13.72 -9.26
CA THR A 124 10.16 14.25 -9.98
C THR A 124 9.56 13.11 -10.78
N ILE A 125 8.28 12.80 -10.54
CA ILE A 125 7.55 11.83 -11.38
C ILE A 125 6.56 12.60 -12.23
N ASN A 126 6.78 12.58 -13.54
CA ASN A 126 5.90 13.14 -14.54
C ASN A 126 4.90 12.08 -14.97
N THR A 127 3.64 12.48 -15.07
CA THR A 127 2.54 11.71 -15.65
C THR A 127 1.79 12.60 -16.66
N PRO A 128 0.84 12.08 -17.45
CA PRO A 128 0.12 12.90 -18.43
C PRO A 128 -0.64 14.10 -17.85
N THR A 129 -0.98 14.05 -16.56
CA THR A 129 -1.84 15.03 -15.87
C THR A 129 -1.29 15.53 -14.53
N ALA A 130 -0.10 15.10 -14.11
CA ALA A 130 0.52 15.55 -12.88
C ALA A 130 2.05 15.57 -12.93
N VAL A 131 2.64 16.51 -12.21
CA VAL A 131 4.05 16.53 -11.80
C VAL A 131 4.09 16.27 -10.31
N ILE A 132 4.77 15.20 -9.90
CA ILE A 132 4.84 14.76 -8.49
C ILE A 132 6.24 15.04 -7.94
N GLY A 133 6.35 16.01 -7.05
CA GLY A 133 7.54 16.28 -6.25
C GLY A 133 7.62 15.35 -5.04
N VAL A 134 8.75 14.67 -4.88
CA VAL A 134 8.92 13.57 -3.92
C VAL A 134 10.06 13.86 -2.95
N ARG A 135 9.77 13.83 -1.63
CA ARG A 135 10.76 13.96 -0.56
C ARG A 135 10.54 12.92 0.55
N GLY A 136 11.37 11.87 0.58
CA GLY A 136 11.38 10.85 1.63
C GLY A 136 10.11 10.00 1.76
N THR A 137 9.50 9.58 0.65
CA THR A 137 8.15 8.96 0.65
C THR A 137 8.06 7.52 0.14
N MET A 138 6.92 6.91 0.44
CA MET A 138 6.39 5.75 -0.26
C MET A 138 4.93 6.02 -0.65
N PHE A 139 4.58 5.75 -1.90
CA PHE A 139 3.24 5.97 -2.44
C PHE A 139 2.99 5.11 -3.68
N ASP A 140 1.72 4.99 -4.06
CA ASP A 140 1.29 4.38 -5.32
C ASP A 140 0.75 5.46 -6.25
N ILE A 141 1.03 5.32 -7.54
CA ILE A 141 0.38 6.05 -8.62
C ILE A 141 -0.44 5.03 -9.41
N TYR A 142 -1.65 5.42 -9.80
CA TYR A 142 -2.39 4.79 -10.87
C TYR A 142 -2.71 5.83 -11.94
N ILE A 143 -2.38 5.55 -13.19
CA ILE A 143 -2.72 6.37 -14.35
C ILE A 143 -3.74 5.58 -15.16
N ASN A 144 -4.95 6.15 -15.25
CA ASN A 144 -6.07 5.60 -16.00
C ASN A 144 -5.86 5.81 -17.51
N ASP A 145 -6.58 5.08 -18.37
CA ASP A 145 -6.43 5.17 -19.83
C ASP A 145 -6.87 6.55 -20.38
N ASN A 146 -7.77 7.22 -19.66
CA ASN A 146 -8.10 8.64 -19.89
C ASN A 146 -6.98 9.62 -19.43
N GLY A 147 -5.82 9.14 -19.00
CA GLY A 147 -4.70 9.94 -18.52
C GLY A 147 -4.86 10.55 -17.13
N GLU A 148 -5.98 10.35 -16.42
CA GLU A 148 -6.14 10.83 -15.04
C GLU A 148 -5.13 10.14 -14.11
N THR A 149 -4.41 10.95 -13.34
CA THR A 149 -3.40 10.46 -12.38
C THR A 149 -3.99 10.42 -10.98
N VAL A 150 -4.00 9.24 -10.35
CA VAL A 150 -4.46 9.01 -8.98
C VAL A 150 -3.28 8.61 -8.09
N VAL A 151 -2.94 9.45 -7.13
CA VAL A 151 -1.83 9.25 -6.18
C VAL A 151 -2.37 8.81 -4.81
N GLY A 152 -1.88 7.69 -4.29
CA GLY A 152 -2.21 7.15 -2.97
C GLY A 152 -1.00 7.13 -2.04
N LEU A 153 -0.94 8.04 -1.07
CA LEU A 153 0.20 8.17 -0.15
C LEU A 153 0.22 7.03 0.89
N LEU A 154 1.41 6.50 1.18
CA LEU A 154 1.60 5.46 2.19
C LEU A 154 2.54 5.87 3.34
N LYS A 155 3.56 6.71 3.08
CA LYS A 155 4.46 7.29 4.09
C LYS A 155 5.11 8.56 3.54
N GLY A 156 5.33 9.56 4.39
CA GLY A 156 6.03 10.80 4.06
C GLY A 156 5.08 11.89 3.53
N LYS A 157 5.60 12.82 2.71
CA LYS A 157 4.85 13.91 2.08
C LYS A 157 5.22 13.98 0.59
N VAL A 158 4.23 13.92 -0.29
CA VAL A 158 4.39 14.23 -1.72
C VAL A 158 3.68 15.54 -2.04
N ASN A 159 4.21 16.27 -3.02
CA ASN A 159 3.58 17.46 -3.59
C ASN A 159 3.15 17.11 -5.02
N VAL A 160 1.92 17.45 -5.41
CA VAL A 160 1.37 17.07 -6.72
C VAL A 160 0.77 18.31 -7.39
N CYS A 161 1.27 18.68 -8.56
CA CYS A 161 0.82 19.84 -9.33
C CYS A 161 0.27 19.39 -10.69
N PRO A 162 -0.74 20.06 -11.27
CA PRO A 162 -1.03 19.93 -12.70
C PRO A 162 0.18 20.45 -13.52
N PRO A 163 0.53 19.83 -14.67
CA PRO A 163 1.60 20.33 -15.54
C PRO A 163 1.38 21.79 -15.93
N GLY A 164 2.45 22.60 -15.90
CA GLY A 164 2.40 24.03 -16.20
C GLY A 164 1.69 24.91 -15.15
N SER A 165 1.07 24.33 -14.11
CA SER A 165 0.34 25.08 -13.07
C SER A 165 1.16 25.25 -11.79
N ARG A 166 1.00 26.41 -11.15
CA ARG A 166 1.50 26.69 -9.78
C ARG A 166 0.56 26.18 -8.69
N GLN A 167 -0.64 25.66 -9.03
CA GLN A 167 -1.62 25.12 -8.09
C GLN A 167 -1.20 23.73 -7.59
N CYS A 168 -0.12 23.68 -6.82
CA CYS A 168 0.42 22.46 -6.25
C CYS A 168 -0.32 22.07 -4.97
N GLN A 169 -0.56 20.77 -4.80
CA GLN A 169 -1.24 20.23 -3.64
C GLN A 169 -0.39 19.19 -2.90
N ASP A 170 -0.11 19.49 -1.64
CA ASP A 170 0.49 18.57 -0.69
C ASP A 170 -0.44 17.41 -0.31
N LEU A 171 0.10 16.21 -0.27
CA LEU A 171 -0.47 15.03 0.34
C LEU A 171 0.50 14.54 1.42
N GLN A 172 0.11 14.70 2.69
CA GLN A 172 0.96 14.41 3.86
C GLN A 172 0.40 13.28 4.74
N THR A 173 -0.91 12.99 4.64
CA THR A 173 -1.60 12.02 5.49
C THR A 173 -1.63 10.64 4.82
N ALA A 174 -0.96 9.66 5.41
CA ALA A 174 -0.92 8.29 4.89
C ALA A 174 -2.33 7.66 4.77
N GLY A 175 -2.59 6.98 3.65
CA GLY A 175 -3.89 6.40 3.33
C GLY A 175 -4.95 7.41 2.86
N ARG A 176 -4.52 8.60 2.42
CA ARG A 176 -5.30 9.54 1.60
C ARG A 176 -4.93 9.40 0.13
N PHE A 177 -5.86 9.79 -0.73
CA PHE A 177 -5.74 9.79 -2.17
C PHE A 177 -5.94 11.20 -2.72
N LEU A 178 -5.27 11.48 -3.83
CA LEU A 178 -5.43 12.69 -4.64
C LEU A 178 -5.53 12.25 -6.10
N SER A 179 -6.38 12.88 -6.90
CA SER A 179 -6.31 12.76 -8.36
C SER A 179 -6.27 14.11 -9.06
N ILE A 180 -5.68 14.12 -10.26
CA ILE A 180 -5.69 15.25 -11.19
C ILE A 180 -6.15 14.71 -12.55
N ASP A 181 -7.25 15.27 -13.07
CA ASP A 181 -7.79 14.92 -14.38
C ASP A 181 -7.16 15.74 -15.53
N ARG A 182 -7.56 15.47 -16.79
CA ARG A 182 -7.05 16.19 -17.97
C ARG A 182 -7.35 17.68 -17.98
N GLN A 183 -8.27 18.17 -17.14
CA GLN A 183 -8.59 19.59 -17.01
C GLN A 183 -7.83 20.24 -15.84
N GLY A 184 -6.87 19.51 -15.24
CA GLY A 184 -6.10 19.98 -14.09
C GLY A 184 -6.89 20.02 -12.78
N ARG A 185 -8.11 19.48 -12.73
CA ARG A 185 -8.96 19.57 -11.53
C ARG A 185 -8.46 18.61 -10.46
N ILE A 186 -8.07 19.15 -9.31
CA ILE A 186 -7.51 18.40 -8.19
C ILE A 186 -8.63 17.89 -7.28
N ARG A 187 -8.72 16.57 -7.09
CA ARG A 187 -9.68 15.92 -6.17
C ARG A 187 -8.95 15.23 -5.02
N LYS A 188 -9.37 15.46 -3.77
CA LYS A 188 -8.84 14.75 -2.58
C LYS A 188 -9.87 13.77 -2.04
N ALA A 189 -9.48 12.55 -1.70
CA ALA A 189 -10.39 11.56 -1.12
C ALA A 189 -9.76 10.70 -0.02
N ASP A 190 -10.61 10.17 0.88
CA ASP A 190 -10.24 9.15 1.88
C ASP A 190 -10.13 7.73 1.29
N ARG A 191 -10.82 7.52 0.17
CA ARG A 191 -10.93 6.30 -0.61
C ARG A 191 -11.06 6.76 -2.07
N PRO A 192 -10.34 6.18 -3.03
CA PRO A 192 -10.61 6.48 -4.42
C PRO A 192 -12.00 5.93 -4.76
N ASP A 193 -12.73 6.68 -5.57
CA ASP A 193 -14.10 6.39 -5.97
C ASP A 193 -14.17 6.09 -7.49
N ARG A 194 -15.38 5.98 -8.03
CA ARG A 194 -15.60 5.70 -9.44
C ARG A 194 -15.24 6.90 -10.35
N ALA A 195 -15.25 8.13 -9.82
CA ALA A 195 -14.82 9.30 -10.58
C ALA A 195 -13.29 9.29 -10.77
N MET A 196 -12.54 8.85 -9.75
CA MET A 196 -11.08 8.69 -9.85
C MET A 196 -10.63 7.47 -10.68
N LEU A 197 -11.35 6.34 -10.60
CA LEU A 197 -10.91 5.06 -11.16
C LEU A 197 -11.65 4.63 -12.44
N GLY A 198 -12.62 5.41 -12.90
CA GLY A 198 -13.50 5.02 -14.00
C GLY A 198 -14.21 3.68 -13.71
N ASN A 199 -14.12 2.74 -14.65
CA ASN A 199 -14.73 1.41 -14.51
C ASN A 199 -13.81 0.36 -13.86
N ILE A 200 -12.61 0.75 -13.40
CA ILE A 200 -11.59 -0.18 -12.92
C ILE A 200 -11.66 -0.35 -11.40
N SER A 201 -11.56 -1.59 -10.91
CA SER A 201 -11.62 -1.86 -9.48
C SER A 201 -10.36 -1.39 -8.74
N PHE A 202 -10.49 -0.99 -7.48
CA PHE A 202 -9.33 -0.64 -6.62
C PHE A 202 -8.26 -1.73 -6.57
N ALA A 203 -8.63 -3.01 -6.73
CA ALA A 203 -7.68 -4.11 -6.72
C ALA A 203 -6.80 -4.14 -7.97
N MET A 204 -7.30 -3.65 -9.11
CA MET A 204 -6.61 -3.54 -10.39
C MET A 204 -5.82 -2.24 -10.48
N ALA A 205 -6.42 -1.11 -10.10
CA ALA A 205 -5.75 0.19 -10.05
C ALA A 205 -4.59 0.23 -9.04
N PHE A 206 -4.76 -0.38 -7.86
CA PHE A 206 -3.74 -0.45 -6.81
C PHE A 206 -3.38 -1.92 -6.48
N PRO A 207 -2.69 -2.63 -7.39
CA PRO A 207 -2.41 -4.06 -7.26
C PRO A 207 -1.57 -4.38 -6.02
N PHE A 208 -0.72 -3.43 -5.63
CA PHE A 208 0.18 -3.53 -4.48
C PHE A 208 -0.49 -3.26 -3.12
N LEU A 209 -1.70 -2.68 -3.11
CA LEU A 209 -2.51 -2.44 -1.90
C LEU A 209 -3.69 -3.41 -1.83
N GLY A 210 -4.61 -3.30 -2.79
CA GLY A 210 -5.84 -4.08 -2.90
C GLY A 210 -5.63 -5.45 -3.53
N GLY A 211 -4.82 -5.51 -4.59
CA GLY A 211 -4.67 -6.69 -5.45
C GLY A 211 -3.87 -7.87 -4.88
N THR A 212 -3.58 -8.78 -5.80
CA THR A 212 -2.88 -10.06 -5.59
C THR A 212 -1.38 -9.87 -5.43
N LYS A 213 -0.78 -8.97 -6.22
CA LYS A 213 0.66 -8.73 -6.34
C LYS A 213 1.36 -8.57 -4.98
N ARG A 214 2.53 -9.21 -4.87
CA ARG A 214 3.36 -9.29 -3.67
C ARG A 214 4.68 -8.58 -3.95
N LEU A 215 5.02 -7.68 -3.04
CA LEU A 215 6.26 -6.91 -3.11
C LEU A 215 7.27 -7.49 -2.13
N ARG A 216 8.53 -7.54 -2.54
CA ARG A 216 9.65 -7.98 -1.71
C ARG A 216 10.31 -6.77 -1.04
N GLY A 217 10.92 -6.99 0.13
CA GLY A 217 11.66 -5.95 0.86
C GLY A 217 10.87 -4.66 1.17
N LYS A 218 11.55 -3.51 1.05
CA LYS A 218 11.04 -2.18 1.47
C LYS A 218 9.83 -1.66 0.66
N LEU A 219 9.50 -2.29 -0.47
CA LEU A 219 8.31 -1.98 -1.27
C LEU A 219 6.99 -2.39 -0.58
N ALA A 220 7.04 -3.25 0.44
CA ALA A 220 5.85 -3.72 1.14
C ALA A 220 5.25 -2.66 2.10
N ALA A 221 4.08 -2.12 1.74
CA ALA A 221 3.33 -1.19 2.59
C ALA A 221 3.06 -1.76 4.01
N PRO A 222 3.16 -0.96 5.08
CA PRO A 222 2.99 -1.41 6.47
C PRO A 222 1.69 -2.19 6.67
N GLY A 223 1.79 -3.36 7.32
CA GLY A 223 0.67 -4.31 7.41
C GLY A 223 -0.60 -3.75 8.07
N LYS A 224 -0.48 -2.77 8.97
CA LYS A 224 -1.63 -2.03 9.56
C LYS A 224 -2.28 -1.10 8.52
N LEU A 225 -1.48 -0.28 7.84
CA LEU A 225 -1.95 0.69 6.85
C LEU A 225 -2.59 -0.01 5.64
N ARG A 226 -1.96 -1.06 5.08
CA ARG A 226 -2.55 -1.86 3.99
C ARG A 226 -3.91 -2.43 4.38
N GLN A 227 -4.11 -2.82 5.65
CA GLN A 227 -5.41 -3.28 6.13
C GLN A 227 -6.43 -2.14 6.33
N GLN A 228 -6.00 -0.94 6.72
CA GLN A 228 -6.87 0.23 6.83
C GLN A 228 -7.35 0.68 5.44
N ILE A 229 -6.43 0.84 4.48
CA ILE A 229 -6.77 1.24 3.09
C ILE A 229 -7.72 0.23 2.46
N ARG A 230 -7.45 -1.08 2.56
CA ARG A 230 -8.36 -2.13 2.05
C ARG A 230 -9.76 -2.08 2.67
N LYS A 231 -9.87 -1.73 3.96
CA LYS A 231 -11.18 -1.54 4.62
C LYS A 231 -11.89 -0.29 4.13
N LYS A 232 -11.19 0.85 3.99
CA LYS A 232 -11.74 2.11 3.45
C LYS A 232 -12.24 1.93 2.00
N ALA A 233 -11.48 1.20 1.18
CA ALA A 233 -11.82 0.88 -0.22
C ALA A 233 -12.82 -0.31 -0.35
N GLY A 234 -13.48 -0.74 0.72
CA GLY A 234 -14.54 -1.75 0.66
C GLY A 234 -14.12 -3.21 0.46
N LEU A 235 -12.81 -3.51 0.31
CA LEU A 235 -12.29 -4.87 0.10
C LEU A 235 -12.41 -5.70 1.39
N ARG A 236 -13.58 -6.32 1.58
CA ARG A 236 -13.86 -7.25 2.68
C ARG A 236 -12.89 -8.44 2.63
N ASP A 237 -12.33 -8.82 3.79
CA ASP A 237 -11.55 -10.06 3.93
C ASP A 237 -12.38 -11.26 3.44
N SER A 238 -11.84 -12.03 2.47
CA SER A 238 -12.43 -13.29 1.99
C SER A 238 -12.83 -14.20 3.17
N PRO A 239 -13.96 -14.92 3.10
CA PRO A 239 -14.44 -15.79 4.18
C PRO A 239 -13.36 -16.73 4.74
N ARG A 240 -12.52 -17.30 3.87
CA ARG A 240 -11.39 -18.19 4.22
C ARG A 240 -10.38 -17.52 5.16
N LYS A 241 -10.10 -16.21 4.98
CA LYS A 241 -9.24 -15.41 5.89
C LYS A 241 -9.92 -15.10 7.22
N LYS A 242 -11.23 -14.83 7.24
CA LYS A 242 -11.99 -14.67 8.51
C LYS A 242 -11.97 -15.95 9.35
N ILE A 243 -12.14 -17.11 8.71
CA ILE A 243 -12.06 -18.44 9.36
C ILE A 243 -10.65 -18.67 9.93
N LYS A 244 -9.59 -18.52 9.12
CA LYS A 244 -8.20 -18.65 9.61
C LYS A 244 -7.90 -17.69 10.79
N ARG A 245 -8.33 -16.42 10.72
CA ARG A 245 -8.20 -15.46 11.84
C ARG A 245 -8.93 -15.90 13.11
N LYS A 246 -10.18 -16.37 13.00
CA LYS A 246 -10.95 -16.92 14.14
C LYS A 246 -10.25 -18.14 14.75
N ALA A 247 -9.73 -19.05 13.92
CA ALA A 247 -9.00 -20.24 14.37
C ALA A 247 -7.69 -19.88 15.11
N ILE A 248 -6.88 -18.96 14.57
CA ILE A 248 -5.66 -18.47 15.22
C ILE A 248 -5.98 -17.80 16.56
N LYS A 249 -7.02 -16.94 16.61
CA LYS A 249 -7.44 -16.29 17.87
C LYS A 249 -7.90 -17.31 18.91
N ARG A 250 -8.65 -18.36 18.51
CA ARG A 250 -9.02 -19.50 19.38
C ARG A 250 -7.79 -20.26 19.89
N LYS A 251 -6.82 -20.59 19.02
CA LYS A 251 -5.56 -21.26 19.43
C LYS A 251 -4.76 -20.40 20.43
N ALA A 252 -4.68 -19.08 20.22
CA ALA A 252 -4.00 -18.16 21.14
C ALA A 252 -4.69 -18.06 22.52
N ILE A 253 -6.03 -18.04 22.56
CA ILE A 253 -6.80 -18.08 23.81
C ILE A 253 -6.57 -19.41 24.54
N LYS A 254 -6.62 -20.55 23.83
CA LYS A 254 -6.36 -21.88 24.41
C LYS A 254 -4.94 -21.98 24.98
N ARG A 255 -3.91 -21.48 24.27
CA ARG A 255 -2.53 -21.38 24.78
C ARG A 255 -2.41 -20.51 26.04
N LYS A 256 -3.06 -19.34 26.09
CA LYS A 256 -3.09 -18.49 27.30
C LYS A 256 -3.80 -19.16 28.48
N ALA A 257 -4.86 -19.93 28.24
CA ALA A 257 -5.56 -20.69 29.29
C ALA A 257 -4.70 -21.83 29.85
N ILE A 258 -3.98 -22.57 28.98
CA ILE A 258 -3.03 -23.61 29.40
C ILE A 258 -1.89 -23.02 30.23
N LYS A 259 -1.26 -21.92 29.78
CA LYS A 259 -0.18 -21.25 30.53
C LYS A 259 -0.65 -20.76 31.91
N ARG A 260 -1.92 -20.34 32.05
CA ARG A 260 -2.53 -20.00 33.35
C ARG A 260 -2.80 -21.20 34.25
N LYS A 261 -3.12 -22.39 33.70
CA LYS A 261 -3.29 -23.62 34.49
C LYS A 261 -1.97 -24.24 34.96
N ALA A 262 -0.87 -24.01 34.24
CA ALA A 262 0.46 -24.49 34.60
C ALA A 262 1.06 -23.76 35.83
N ILE A 263 0.64 -22.52 36.10
CA ILE A 263 1.05 -21.76 37.28
C ILE A 263 0.10 -22.10 38.44
N LYS A 264 0.28 -23.28 39.05
CA LYS A 264 -0.27 -23.56 40.39
C LYS A 264 0.63 -22.88 41.44
N PRO A 265 0.10 -22.11 42.40
CA PRO A 265 0.92 -21.61 43.50
C PRO A 265 1.42 -22.79 44.34
N LYS A 266 2.74 -22.91 44.53
CA LYS A 266 3.32 -23.89 45.46
C LYS A 266 2.89 -23.51 46.88
N ALA A 267 2.18 -24.40 47.56
CA ALA A 267 1.76 -24.18 48.95
C ALA A 267 3.00 -24.17 49.86
N VAL A 268 3.28 -23.02 50.48
CA VAL A 268 4.38 -22.88 51.45
C VAL A 268 3.98 -23.60 52.74
N LYS A 269 4.56 -24.77 53.00
CA LYS A 269 4.44 -25.46 54.30
C LYS A 269 5.15 -24.62 55.37
N ARG A 270 4.37 -23.89 56.19
CA ARG A 270 4.89 -23.24 57.40
C ARG A 270 5.32 -24.32 58.40
N LYS A 271 6.64 -24.54 58.56
CA LYS A 271 7.17 -25.30 59.71
C LYS A 271 7.00 -24.46 60.98
N ALA A 272 6.38 -25.02 62.01
CA ALA A 272 6.25 -24.36 63.30
C ALA A 272 7.60 -24.39 64.05
N VAL A 273 8.17 -23.21 64.32
CA VAL A 273 9.38 -23.08 65.14
C VAL A 273 8.96 -23.12 66.61
N ARG A 274 9.25 -24.23 67.31
CA ARG A 274 9.16 -24.30 68.78
C ARG A 274 10.21 -23.34 69.38
N LYS A 275 9.77 -22.19 69.90
CA LYS A 275 10.63 -21.33 70.75
C LYS A 275 10.93 -22.08 72.06
N ARG A 276 12.20 -22.47 72.29
CA ARG A 276 12.69 -22.76 73.64
C ARG A 276 12.87 -21.42 74.36
N VAL A 277 12.08 -21.18 75.40
CA VAL A 277 12.28 -20.06 76.33
C VAL A 277 13.26 -20.53 77.41
N ARG A 278 14.33 -19.76 77.68
CA ARG A 278 15.27 -20.04 78.79
C ARG A 278 14.66 -19.57 80.12
N PRO A 279 14.97 -20.21 81.26
CA PRO A 279 14.40 -19.84 82.56
C PRO A 279 14.88 -18.46 83.04
N VAL A 280 14.04 -17.79 83.83
CA VAL A 280 14.30 -16.50 84.47
C VAL A 280 14.45 -16.72 85.99
N PRO A 281 15.48 -16.16 86.67
CA PRO A 281 15.67 -16.32 88.11
C PRO A 281 14.66 -15.49 88.94
N PRO A 282 14.43 -15.85 90.23
CA PRO A 282 13.26 -15.38 90.98
C PRO A 282 13.45 -14.04 91.72
N GLY A 283 12.43 -13.17 91.64
CA GLY A 283 12.31 -11.91 92.41
C GLY A 283 10.92 -11.80 93.08
N ARG A 284 10.85 -11.17 94.25
CA ARG A 284 9.73 -11.32 95.21
C ARG A 284 8.44 -10.54 94.88
N LYS A 285 7.32 -11.15 95.32
CA LYS A 285 5.98 -10.66 95.73
C LYS A 285 5.81 -9.12 95.87
N HIS A 286 4.65 -8.48 95.69
CA HIS A 286 3.22 -8.89 95.65
C HIS A 286 2.56 -8.32 94.34
N LYS A 287 1.24 -8.09 94.13
CA LYS A 287 -0.03 -8.17 94.90
C LYS A 287 -1.20 -8.46 93.92
N VAL A 288 -2.41 -8.77 94.42
CA VAL A 288 -3.57 -9.23 93.61
C VAL A 288 -4.63 -8.13 93.41
N THR A 289 -5.14 -7.95 92.18
CA THR A 289 -6.49 -7.37 91.92
C THR A 289 -7.24 -8.06 90.76
N LYS A 290 -8.56 -8.12 90.92
CA LYS A 290 -9.52 -9.07 90.30
C LYS A 290 -9.91 -8.80 88.83
N ARG A 291 -10.05 -9.90 88.06
CA ARG A 291 -11.12 -10.24 87.09
C ARG A 291 -11.75 -9.15 86.18
N ARG A 292 -11.80 -9.44 84.86
CA ARG A 292 -13.05 -9.48 84.05
C ARG A 292 -12.86 -10.35 82.78
N LYS A 293 -13.97 -10.90 82.24
CA LYS A 293 -14.01 -11.96 81.20
C LYS A 293 -13.88 -11.40 79.76
N PRO A 294 -13.49 -12.21 78.75
CA PRO A 294 -13.37 -11.76 77.36
C PRO A 294 -14.73 -11.66 76.64
N VAL A 295 -14.86 -10.67 75.75
CA VAL A 295 -16.00 -10.54 74.81
C VAL A 295 -15.61 -11.12 73.45
N THR A 296 -16.47 -11.96 72.89
CA THR A 296 -16.22 -12.71 71.65
C THR A 296 -16.43 -11.88 70.37
N ALA A 297 -15.64 -12.19 69.34
CA ALA A 297 -15.68 -11.49 68.06
C ALA A 297 -16.86 -11.92 67.15
N LYS A 298 -17.34 -11.00 66.31
CA LYS A 298 -18.12 -11.30 65.09
C LYS A 298 -17.62 -10.47 63.90
N ILE A 299 -16.74 -11.05 63.08
CA ILE A 299 -16.33 -10.48 61.78
C ILE A 299 -17.34 -10.92 60.70
N ARG A 300 -18.02 -9.95 60.08
CA ARG A 300 -19.14 -10.19 59.15
C ARG A 300 -18.63 -10.40 57.71
N LEU A 301 -18.79 -11.59 57.14
CA LEU A 301 -18.60 -11.81 55.71
C LEU A 301 -19.60 -10.98 54.89
N LYS A 302 -19.12 -10.22 53.90
CA LYS A 302 -19.94 -9.65 52.81
C LYS A 302 -19.76 -10.47 51.53
N THR A 303 -20.79 -11.22 51.14
CA THR A 303 -20.84 -11.98 49.88
C THR A 303 -21.15 -11.07 48.69
N ARG A 304 -20.52 -11.34 47.54
CA ARG A 304 -20.72 -10.61 46.27
C ARG A 304 -22.08 -10.95 45.65
N LYS A 305 -22.98 -9.98 45.44
CA LYS A 305 -24.06 -10.09 44.45
C LYS A 305 -23.55 -9.73 43.05
N ARG A 306 -23.68 -10.65 42.08
CA ARG A 306 -23.45 -10.41 40.65
C ARG A 306 -24.76 -10.02 39.96
N LYS A 307 -24.69 -9.08 39.02
CA LYS A 307 -25.84 -8.58 38.23
C LYS A 307 -26.10 -9.51 37.01
N PRO A 308 -27.34 -9.92 36.70
CA PRO A 308 -27.64 -10.79 35.55
C PRO A 308 -27.70 -10.03 34.22
N PRO A 309 -27.54 -10.71 33.05
CA PRO A 309 -27.52 -10.07 31.74
C PRO A 309 -28.94 -9.84 31.17
N LYS A 310 -29.17 -8.70 30.50
CA LYS A 310 -30.43 -8.42 29.79
C LYS A 310 -30.53 -9.19 28.47
N ARG A 311 -31.65 -9.90 28.30
CA ARG A 311 -32.06 -10.63 27.07
C ARG A 311 -32.74 -9.64 26.11
N LYS A 312 -32.26 -9.48 24.87
CA LYS A 312 -32.98 -8.71 23.84
C LYS A 312 -33.93 -9.63 23.06
N GLN A 313 -35.19 -9.24 22.97
CA GLN A 313 -36.26 -10.01 22.32
C GLN A 313 -36.20 -9.90 20.79
N THR A 314 -36.62 -10.97 20.12
CA THR A 314 -36.90 -11.02 18.68
C THR A 314 -38.36 -10.65 18.43
N GLY A 315 -38.60 -9.52 17.76
CA GLY A 315 -39.94 -9.11 17.35
C GLY A 315 -40.40 -9.84 16.07
N LYS A 316 -41.43 -10.69 16.18
CA LYS A 316 -42.20 -11.16 15.02
C LYS A 316 -43.09 -10.02 14.52
N ARG A 317 -43.10 -9.72 13.21
CA ARG A 317 -44.23 -9.03 12.57
C ARG A 317 -45.02 -10.05 11.74
N LYS A 318 -46.35 -10.08 11.92
CA LYS A 318 -47.27 -10.98 11.22
C LYS A 318 -47.50 -10.53 9.77
N LYS A 319 -47.92 -11.48 8.93
CA LYS A 319 -48.48 -11.23 7.59
C LYS A 319 -49.70 -10.29 7.67
N GLN A 320 -49.84 -9.42 6.67
CA GLN A 320 -51.14 -9.06 6.10
C GLN A 320 -51.10 -9.37 4.61
N ARG A 321 -52.21 -9.92 4.08
CA ARG A 321 -52.41 -10.20 2.65
C ARG A 321 -53.07 -8.98 2.03
N GLY A 322 -52.59 -8.56 0.86
CA GLY A 322 -53.32 -7.74 -0.09
C GLY A 322 -53.08 -8.32 -1.48
N LYS A 323 -54.14 -8.79 -2.15
CA LYS A 323 -54.11 -9.07 -3.59
C LYS A 323 -54.18 -7.74 -4.34
N ILE A 324 -53.59 -7.68 -5.52
CA ILE A 324 -54.18 -7.10 -6.75
C ILE A 324 -53.33 -7.60 -7.93
N ASN A 325 -53.97 -7.75 -9.09
CA ASN A 325 -53.44 -8.42 -10.28
C ASN A 325 -52.62 -7.44 -11.15
N GLY A 326 -51.80 -7.96 -12.06
CA GLY A 326 -51.03 -7.13 -12.99
C GLY A 326 -49.96 -7.89 -13.77
N ILE A 327 -50.36 -8.85 -14.59
CA ILE A 327 -49.47 -9.46 -15.60
C ILE A 327 -49.37 -8.49 -16.76
N ILE A 328 -48.17 -8.00 -17.07
CA ILE A 328 -47.84 -7.46 -18.40
C ILE A 328 -46.53 -8.11 -18.85
N ILE A 329 -46.61 -8.81 -19.97
CA ILE A 329 -45.49 -9.43 -20.71
C ILE A 329 -45.36 -8.66 -22.04
N PHE A 330 -44.26 -8.87 -22.77
CA PHE A 330 -43.94 -8.39 -24.12
C PHE A 330 -43.33 -6.96 -24.23
N PRO A 331 -42.49 -6.69 -25.25
CA PRO A 331 -41.45 -7.59 -25.75
C PRO A 331 -40.11 -6.91 -26.10
N LEU A 332 -39.10 -7.75 -26.39
CA LEU A 332 -37.99 -7.39 -27.29
C LEU A 332 -38.50 -7.35 -28.74
N PRO A 333 -38.10 -6.35 -29.55
CA PRO A 333 -37.99 -6.51 -30.99
C PRO A 333 -36.52 -6.70 -31.37
N GLY A 334 -36.21 -7.85 -31.98
CA GLY A 334 -34.94 -8.05 -32.66
C GLY A 334 -35.06 -7.69 -34.14
N SER A 335 -33.92 -7.31 -34.72
CA SER A 335 -33.43 -7.69 -36.06
C SER A 335 -34.28 -7.53 -37.33
N ILE A 336 -33.56 -7.15 -38.39
CA ILE A 336 -33.89 -7.28 -39.83
C ILE A 336 -34.84 -6.23 -40.41
N TYR A 337 -34.28 -5.33 -41.23
CA TYR A 337 -34.78 -5.12 -42.59
C TYR A 337 -33.66 -4.57 -43.50
N LEU A 338 -33.30 -5.34 -44.54
CA LEU A 338 -32.63 -4.87 -45.76
C LEU A 338 -33.69 -4.90 -46.86
N PRO A 339 -33.85 -3.81 -47.62
CA PRO A 339 -33.38 -3.79 -49.01
C PRO A 339 -32.78 -2.40 -49.36
N GLY A 340 -32.13 -2.15 -50.49
CA GLY A 340 -31.83 -2.99 -51.64
C GLY A 340 -31.62 -2.14 -52.89
N LYS A 341 -30.44 -2.29 -53.52
CA LYS A 341 -30.12 -2.02 -54.94
C LYS A 341 -30.31 -0.61 -55.55
N LYS A 342 -29.26 -0.23 -56.30
CA LYS A 342 -29.21 0.73 -57.44
C LYS A 342 -29.39 2.23 -57.14
N LYS A 343 -28.32 3.00 -57.35
CA LYS A 343 -28.09 3.62 -58.67
C LYS A 343 -26.59 3.90 -58.92
N THR A 344 -26.25 3.84 -60.19
CA THR A 344 -24.92 4.02 -60.80
C THR A 344 -24.83 5.41 -61.44
N ILE A 345 -23.61 5.84 -61.84
CA ILE A 345 -23.33 6.78 -62.97
C ILE A 345 -23.60 8.29 -62.68
N PRO A 346 -22.74 9.24 -63.14
CA PRO A 346 -21.29 9.17 -63.47
C PRO A 346 -20.49 10.46 -63.14
N GLN A 347 -19.26 10.52 -63.70
CA GLN A 347 -18.31 11.66 -63.85
C GLN A 347 -17.43 11.93 -62.62
#